data_AF-A0A3D2IP19-F1
#
_entry.id   AF-A0A3D2IP19-F1
#
_cell.length_a   1.000
_cell.length_b   1.000
_cell.length_c   1.000
_cell.angle_alpha   90.00
_cell.angle_beta   90.00
_cell.angle_gamma   90.00
#
_symmetry.space_group_name_H-M   'P 1'
#
loop_
_entity.id
_entity.type
_entity.pdbx_description
1 polymer ?
#
loop_
_entity_poly.entity_id
_entity_poly.type
_entity_poly.pdbx_seq_one_letter_code
_entity_poly.pdbx_strand_id
1 'polypeptide(L)'
;MRSNPQSFFGEGTIVSAGVSDMRIQILELIEGAKRAEGLTVIIDVFRAFTTECYCFDAGAVKSYPIGSMEDAFALKHAHPDWVLLGERGGAKVAGCDLGNSPWDASNYDFRGKTMIHSTSAGTQGIVNAAKANATDIVTGSLVNARAVCRYILAKKPETVSLVAMGKAGLSSVPEDLLAARYMRWMLEQEEPLTELEQWKQLTKLKPAESISTERDEKYNLRTDKPELHKEQTFDINAEVAYLKDHGGQQFFDPALAHIFPREDYALCTAVDRFDFVLRVEKEGDQLVIQRVGAG
;
A
#
# COMPACT_ATOMS: atom_id res chain seq x y z
N MET A 1 43.79 37.81 -40.09
CA MET A 1 43.43 38.90 -39.15
C MET A 1 41.91 39.01 -39.12
N ARG A 2 41.35 39.03 -37.89
CA ARG A 2 40.04 39.49 -37.39
C ARG A 2 39.09 40.13 -38.43
N SER A 3 37.78 39.86 -38.45
CA SER A 3 36.85 40.19 -37.37
C SER A 3 35.44 39.54 -37.51
N ASN A 4 34.81 39.38 -36.35
CA ASN A 4 33.45 38.92 -36.01
C ASN A 4 32.30 39.62 -36.79
N PRO A 5 31.05 39.08 -36.80
CA PRO A 5 30.15 39.44 -35.69
C PRO A 5 29.13 38.38 -35.20
N GLN A 6 28.81 38.54 -33.91
CA GLN A 6 27.50 38.44 -33.25
C GLN A 6 26.92 37.07 -32.84
N SER A 7 27.07 36.86 -31.53
CA SER A 7 26.33 35.97 -30.64
C SER A 7 24.83 36.28 -30.58
N PHE A 8 24.00 35.24 -30.66
CA PHE A 8 22.71 35.17 -29.98
C PHE A 8 22.72 33.94 -29.08
N PHE A 9 22.80 34.18 -27.77
CA PHE A 9 22.44 33.20 -26.75
C PHE A 9 20.91 33.16 -26.69
N GLY A 10 20.31 32.08 -27.19
CA GLY A 10 18.94 31.73 -26.90
C GLY A 10 18.96 30.69 -25.79
N GLU A 11 18.50 31.08 -24.61
CA GLU A 11 18.33 30.24 -23.44
C GLU A 11 17.54 28.98 -23.82
N GLY A 12 18.23 27.84 -23.82
CA GLY A 12 17.57 26.55 -23.88
C GLY A 12 16.72 26.43 -22.62
N THR A 13 15.40 26.45 -22.79
CA THR A 13 14.43 26.09 -21.78
C THR A 13 14.88 24.77 -21.15
N ILE A 14 15.29 24.82 -19.88
CA ILE A 14 15.43 23.62 -19.06
C ILE A 14 14.01 23.08 -18.94
N VAL A 15 13.69 22.10 -19.78
CA VAL A 15 12.51 21.26 -19.59
C VAL A 15 12.76 20.57 -18.26
N SER A 16 11.99 20.93 -17.24
CA SER A 16 12.03 20.27 -15.95
C SER A 16 11.81 18.78 -16.19
N ALA A 17 12.79 17.94 -15.85
CA ALA A 17 12.64 16.50 -15.88
C ALA A 17 11.49 16.13 -14.93
N GLY A 18 10.32 15.88 -15.52
CA GLY A 18 9.19 15.29 -14.83
C GLY A 18 9.56 13.91 -14.31
N VAL A 19 8.74 13.36 -13.43
CA VAL A 19 8.86 11.97 -12.97
C VAL A 19 8.54 11.05 -14.17
N SER A 20 9.47 10.86 -15.11
CA SER A 20 9.18 10.22 -16.41
C SER A 20 9.99 8.95 -16.75
N ASP A 21 10.80 8.43 -15.83
CA ASP A 21 11.64 7.24 -16.09
C ASP A 21 11.29 6.00 -15.23
N MET A 22 10.29 6.08 -14.34
CA MET A 22 9.90 4.94 -13.50
C MET A 22 9.01 3.95 -14.27
N ARG A 23 9.50 2.73 -14.50
CA ARG A 23 8.72 1.63 -15.07
C ARG A 23 7.88 0.96 -13.99
N ILE A 24 6.56 1.12 -14.04
CA ILE A 24 5.63 0.50 -13.09
C ILE A 24 4.94 -0.69 -13.75
N GLN A 25 5.05 -1.88 -13.14
CA GLN A 25 4.37 -3.09 -13.58
C GLN A 25 3.43 -3.63 -12.51
N ILE A 26 2.23 -4.03 -12.92
CA ILE A 26 1.31 -4.80 -12.06
C ILE A 26 1.46 -6.27 -12.45
N LEU A 27 1.81 -7.09 -11.47
CA LEU A 27 1.97 -8.53 -11.58
C LEU A 27 0.97 -9.20 -10.63
N GLU A 28 0.67 -10.47 -10.86
CA GLU A 28 -0.30 -11.18 -10.04
C GLU A 28 0.24 -12.53 -9.60
N LEU A 29 -0.17 -12.96 -8.41
CA LEU A 29 0.01 -14.29 -7.87
C LEU A 29 1.48 -14.66 -7.61
N ILE A 30 1.71 -15.92 -7.25
CA ILE A 30 3.07 -16.45 -7.02
C ILE A 30 3.95 -16.31 -8.26
N GLU A 31 3.40 -16.53 -9.46
CA GLU A 31 4.14 -16.37 -10.71
C GLU A 31 4.53 -14.91 -10.97
N GLY A 32 3.68 -13.95 -10.60
CA GLY A 32 4.02 -12.54 -10.59
C GLY A 32 5.18 -12.23 -9.65
N ALA A 33 5.12 -12.73 -8.40
CA ALA A 33 6.19 -12.54 -7.42
C ALA A 33 7.55 -13.08 -7.90
N LYS A 34 7.57 -14.24 -8.58
CA LYS A 34 8.80 -14.82 -9.16
C LYS A 34 9.42 -13.99 -10.29
N ARG A 35 8.64 -13.14 -10.95
CA ARG A 35 9.08 -12.24 -12.03
C ARG A 35 9.29 -10.80 -11.54
N ALA A 36 9.11 -10.54 -10.25
CA ALA A 36 9.24 -9.20 -9.72
C ALA A 36 10.70 -8.72 -9.86
N GLU A 37 10.83 -7.44 -10.21
CA GLU A 37 12.09 -6.75 -10.40
C GLU A 37 12.05 -5.38 -9.71
N GLY A 38 13.22 -4.91 -9.25
CA GLY A 38 13.33 -3.58 -8.64
C GLY A 38 12.61 -3.48 -7.30
N LEU A 39 12.08 -2.29 -6.99
CA LEU A 39 11.33 -2.08 -5.75
C LEU A 39 9.98 -2.79 -5.87
N THR A 40 9.76 -3.79 -5.03
CA THR A 40 8.61 -4.68 -5.12
C THR A 40 7.66 -4.47 -3.94
N VAL A 41 6.39 -4.24 -4.25
CA VAL A 41 5.29 -4.20 -3.28
C VAL A 41 4.52 -5.51 -3.38
N ILE A 42 4.52 -6.32 -2.32
CA ILE A 42 3.65 -7.51 -2.25
C ILE A 42 2.33 -7.08 -1.63
N ILE A 43 1.22 -7.31 -2.34
CA ILE A 43 -0.11 -6.79 -2.00
C ILE A 43 -1.04 -7.94 -1.63
N ASP A 44 -1.63 -7.87 -0.43
CA ASP A 44 -2.60 -8.84 0.11
C ASP A 44 -3.53 -8.07 1.08
N VAL A 45 -4.63 -7.55 0.52
CA VAL A 45 -5.57 -6.64 1.17
C VAL A 45 -6.50 -7.40 2.11
N PHE A 46 -7.08 -8.52 1.66
CA PHE A 46 -7.92 -9.42 2.45
C PHE A 46 -7.16 -10.73 2.74
N ARG A 47 -6.33 -10.78 3.77
CA ARG A 47 -6.20 -9.84 4.90
C ARG A 47 -4.77 -9.61 5.36
N ALA A 48 -3.78 -10.27 4.76
CA ALA A 48 -2.49 -10.47 5.42
C ALA A 48 -1.81 -9.15 5.78
N PHE A 49 -1.58 -8.28 4.80
CA PHE A 49 -0.81 -7.05 5.04
C PHE A 49 -1.65 -5.91 5.62
N THR A 50 -2.98 -6.00 5.51
CA THR A 50 -3.85 -5.21 6.39
C THR A 50 -3.62 -5.61 7.85
N THR A 51 -3.78 -6.89 8.18
CA THR A 51 -3.65 -7.40 9.56
C THR A 51 -2.31 -7.02 10.14
N GLU A 52 -1.24 -7.20 9.37
CA GLU A 52 0.10 -6.88 9.82
C GLU A 52 0.27 -5.39 10.12
N CYS A 53 -0.30 -4.48 9.32
CA CYS A 53 -0.30 -3.05 9.64
C CYS A 53 -0.98 -2.76 10.98
N TYR A 54 -2.14 -3.38 11.29
CA TYR A 54 -2.78 -3.21 12.59
C TYR A 54 -1.94 -3.79 13.75
N CYS A 55 -1.24 -4.91 13.54
CA CYS A 55 -0.34 -5.44 14.55
C CYS A 55 0.82 -4.48 14.87
N PHE A 56 1.43 -3.87 13.85
CA PHE A 56 2.51 -2.90 14.03
C PHE A 56 2.01 -1.57 14.64
N ASP A 57 0.79 -1.15 14.32
CA ASP A 57 0.14 0.00 14.98
C ASP A 57 -0.13 -0.28 16.48
N ALA A 58 -0.49 -1.53 16.82
CA ALA A 58 -0.65 -2.01 18.19
C ALA A 58 0.68 -2.26 18.94
N GLY A 59 1.83 -1.99 18.32
CA GLY A 59 3.14 -1.97 18.96
C GLY A 59 4.04 -3.18 18.71
N ALA A 60 3.71 -4.04 17.74
CA ALA A 60 4.62 -5.10 17.30
C ALA A 60 5.93 -4.48 16.79
N VAL A 61 7.06 -5.12 17.12
CA VAL A 61 8.39 -4.58 16.78
C VAL A 61 9.00 -5.25 15.56
N LYS A 62 8.59 -6.49 15.27
CA LYS A 62 9.19 -7.34 14.24
C LYS A 62 8.23 -8.46 13.87
N SER A 63 8.23 -8.88 12.60
CA SER A 63 7.44 -10.02 12.12
C SER A 63 8.29 -10.94 11.24
N TYR A 64 8.16 -12.25 11.44
CA TYR A 64 8.78 -13.27 10.61
C TYR A 64 7.73 -13.88 9.67
N PRO A 65 7.74 -13.56 8.36
CA PRO A 65 6.87 -14.21 7.39
C PRO A 65 7.34 -15.64 7.12
N ILE A 66 6.55 -16.63 7.53
CA ILE A 66 6.90 -18.05 7.41
C ILE A 66 5.94 -18.77 6.46
N GLY A 67 6.48 -19.43 5.44
CA GLY A 67 5.68 -20.07 4.39
C GLY A 67 4.93 -21.34 4.83
N SER A 68 5.48 -22.12 5.76
CA SER A 68 4.88 -23.37 6.23
C SER A 68 4.39 -23.26 7.68
N MET A 69 3.28 -23.93 8.01
CA MET A 69 2.82 -23.97 9.40
C MET A 69 3.77 -24.78 10.29
N GLU A 70 4.43 -25.80 9.74
CA GLU A 70 5.39 -26.63 10.46
C GLU A 70 6.55 -25.77 10.98
N ASP A 71 7.18 -24.99 10.11
CA ASP A 71 8.27 -24.08 10.49
C ASP A 71 7.77 -22.98 11.44
N ALA A 72 6.54 -22.49 11.25
CA ALA A 72 5.95 -21.47 12.11
C ALA A 72 5.73 -21.99 13.53
N PHE A 73 5.26 -23.24 13.68
CA PHE A 73 5.13 -23.89 14.99
C PHE A 73 6.49 -24.23 15.60
N ALA A 74 7.47 -24.67 14.81
CA ALA A 74 8.83 -24.89 15.30
C ALA A 74 9.44 -23.60 15.87
N LEU A 75 9.25 -22.47 15.17
CA LEU A 75 9.72 -21.17 15.61
C LEU A 75 8.96 -20.67 16.86
N LYS A 76 7.65 -20.87 16.94
CA LYS A 76 6.85 -20.59 18.15
C LYS A 76 7.28 -21.46 19.34
N HIS A 77 7.63 -22.73 19.11
CA HIS A 77 8.14 -23.61 20.15
C HIS A 77 9.51 -23.14 20.68
N ALA A 78 10.40 -22.72 19.79
CA ALA A 78 11.70 -22.15 20.14
C ALA A 78 11.58 -20.77 20.83
N HIS A 79 10.53 -20.01 20.51
CA HIS A 79 10.26 -18.68 21.05
C HIS A 79 8.82 -18.56 21.60
N PRO A 80 8.53 -19.14 22.78
CA PRO A 80 7.17 -19.17 23.34
C PRO A 80 6.54 -17.79 23.55
N ASP A 81 7.37 -16.76 23.78
CA ASP A 81 6.93 -15.38 24.03
C ASP A 81 6.54 -14.60 22.76
N TRP A 82 6.84 -15.14 21.57
CA TRP A 82 6.45 -14.56 20.29
C TRP A 82 4.99 -14.87 19.98
N VAL A 83 4.34 -14.05 19.16
CA VAL A 83 2.92 -14.21 18.81
C VAL A 83 2.82 -14.88 17.44
N LEU A 84 2.17 -16.04 17.37
CA LEU A 84 1.94 -16.76 16.12
C LEU A 84 0.56 -16.43 15.54
N LEU A 85 0.56 -15.73 14.41
CA LEU A 85 -0.59 -15.50 13.55
C LEU A 85 -0.54 -16.52 12.41
N GLY A 86 -1.59 -17.33 12.26
CA GLY A 86 -1.61 -18.35 11.20
C GLY A 86 -3.01 -18.65 10.67
N GLU A 87 -3.15 -18.66 9.35
CA GLU A 87 -4.40 -19.00 8.68
C GLU A 87 -4.21 -20.01 7.53
N ARG A 88 -5.24 -20.81 7.27
CA ARG A 88 -5.39 -21.56 6.02
C ARG A 88 -6.83 -21.44 5.53
N GLY A 89 -7.01 -21.02 4.28
CA GLY A 89 -8.34 -20.78 3.72
C GLY A 89 -9.11 -19.67 4.44
N GLY A 90 -8.41 -18.74 5.09
CA GLY A 90 -8.95 -17.67 5.92
C GLY A 90 -9.15 -18.06 7.38
N ALA A 91 -9.26 -19.34 7.71
CA ALA A 91 -9.52 -19.80 9.08
C ALA A 91 -8.25 -19.86 9.92
N LYS A 92 -8.34 -19.50 11.20
CA LYS A 92 -7.24 -19.65 12.15
C LYS A 92 -6.83 -21.12 12.26
N VAL A 93 -5.52 -21.37 12.15
CA VAL A 93 -4.98 -22.73 12.35
C VAL A 93 -4.97 -23.05 13.85
N ALA A 94 -5.42 -24.25 14.21
CA ALA A 94 -5.43 -24.70 15.61
C ALA A 94 -4.01 -24.67 16.20
N GLY A 95 -3.86 -24.09 17.39
CA GLY A 95 -2.57 -23.88 18.05
C GLY A 95 -1.95 -22.50 17.81
N CYS A 96 -2.41 -21.73 16.83
CA CYS A 96 -2.00 -20.33 16.67
C CYS A 96 -2.65 -19.44 17.74
N ASP A 97 -1.91 -18.42 18.18
CA ASP A 97 -2.39 -17.42 19.12
C ASP A 97 -3.56 -16.64 18.49
N LEU A 98 -3.37 -16.16 17.25
CA LEU A 98 -4.37 -15.41 16.48
C LEU A 98 -4.52 -15.94 15.04
N GLY A 99 -5.63 -15.55 14.40
CA GLY A 99 -5.87 -15.76 12.98
C GLY A 99 -5.25 -14.64 12.14
N ASN A 100 -5.85 -14.37 10.98
CA ASN A 100 -5.45 -13.28 10.08
C ASN A 100 -6.54 -12.19 10.01
N SER A 101 -7.14 -11.86 11.16
CA SER A 101 -8.17 -10.83 11.29
C SER A 101 -7.54 -9.53 11.81
N PRO A 102 -7.62 -8.41 11.08
CA PRO A 102 -7.22 -7.11 11.62
C PRO A 102 -8.05 -6.67 12.83
N TRP A 103 -9.31 -7.13 12.95
CA TRP A 103 -10.13 -6.88 14.14
C TRP A 103 -9.53 -7.56 15.37
N ASP A 104 -9.21 -8.85 15.30
CA ASP A 104 -8.56 -9.56 16.40
C ASP A 104 -7.21 -8.95 16.74
N ALA A 105 -6.41 -8.60 15.71
CA ALA A 105 -5.12 -7.96 15.89
C ALA A 105 -5.22 -6.61 16.61
N SER A 106 -6.22 -5.79 16.28
CA SER A 106 -6.44 -4.49 16.92
C SER A 106 -6.81 -4.59 18.40
N ASN A 107 -7.32 -5.75 18.82
CA ASN A 107 -7.71 -6.02 20.21
C ASN A 107 -6.64 -6.78 21.00
N TYR A 108 -5.47 -7.05 20.41
CA TYR A 108 -4.36 -7.74 21.04
C TYR A 108 -3.24 -6.77 21.44
N ASP A 109 -2.58 -7.01 22.58
CA ASP A 109 -1.44 -6.20 23.03
C ASP A 109 -0.14 -6.67 22.39
N PHE A 110 0.26 -6.00 21.31
CA PHE A 110 1.50 -6.29 20.59
C PHE A 110 2.72 -5.53 21.12
N ARG A 111 2.61 -4.72 22.17
CA ARG A 111 3.71 -3.85 22.62
C ARG A 111 4.97 -4.65 22.92
N GLY A 112 6.02 -4.38 22.14
CA GLY A 112 7.33 -5.03 22.29
C GLY A 112 7.35 -6.49 21.82
N LYS A 113 6.29 -6.98 21.17
CA LYS A 113 6.18 -8.37 20.73
C LYS A 113 6.78 -8.57 19.35
N THR A 114 7.42 -9.73 19.19
CA THR A 114 7.81 -10.28 17.90
C THR A 114 6.74 -11.23 17.42
N MET A 115 6.44 -11.17 16.13
CA MET A 115 5.40 -11.98 15.49
C MET A 115 6.00 -13.03 14.58
N ILE A 116 5.27 -14.12 14.43
CA ILE A 116 5.41 -15.09 13.36
C ILE A 116 4.11 -15.03 12.58
N HIS A 117 4.17 -14.78 11.27
CA HIS A 117 2.98 -14.67 10.44
C HIS A 117 3.06 -15.69 9.31
N SER A 118 2.12 -16.64 9.27
CA SER A 118 2.02 -17.63 8.19
C SER A 118 0.67 -17.55 7.51
N THR A 119 0.68 -17.16 6.23
CA THR A 119 -0.53 -17.03 5.40
C THR A 119 -0.39 -17.83 4.11
N SER A 120 -1.53 -18.06 3.46
CA SER A 120 -1.65 -18.84 2.24
C SER A 120 -1.10 -18.11 1.01
N ALA A 121 -1.06 -16.76 1.03
CA ALA A 121 -0.68 -15.94 -0.11
C ALA A 121 0.46 -14.94 0.21
N GLY A 122 0.20 -13.89 1.00
CA GLY A 122 1.16 -12.80 1.24
C GLY A 122 2.59 -13.25 1.58
N THR A 123 2.76 -14.19 2.51
CA THR A 123 4.10 -14.67 2.90
C THR A 123 4.83 -15.41 1.77
N GLN A 124 4.10 -16.13 0.91
CA GLN A 124 4.65 -16.77 -0.28
C GLN A 124 5.11 -15.74 -1.30
N GLY A 125 4.37 -14.64 -1.45
CA GLY A 125 4.76 -13.51 -2.30
C GLY A 125 6.12 -12.94 -1.91
N ILE A 126 6.31 -12.67 -0.61
CA ILE A 126 7.59 -12.18 -0.06
C ILE A 126 8.72 -13.16 -0.34
N VAL A 127 8.54 -14.45 -0.02
CA VAL A 127 9.59 -15.46 -0.19
C VAL A 127 9.98 -15.64 -1.66
N ASN A 128 9.02 -15.58 -2.58
CA ASN A 128 9.31 -15.70 -4.01
C ASN A 128 9.96 -14.44 -4.58
N ALA A 129 9.51 -13.24 -4.20
CA ALA A 129 10.13 -12.00 -4.63
C ALA A 129 11.57 -11.86 -4.11
N ALA A 130 11.85 -12.28 -2.88
CA ALA A 130 13.19 -12.27 -2.29
C ALA A 130 14.16 -13.23 -3.01
N LYS A 131 13.65 -14.24 -3.72
CA LYS A 131 14.43 -15.16 -4.57
C LYS A 131 14.49 -14.71 -6.03
N ALA A 132 13.72 -13.70 -6.41
CA ALA A 132 13.67 -13.13 -7.75
C ALA A 132 14.67 -11.96 -7.89
N ASN A 133 14.36 -10.99 -8.75
CA ASN A 133 15.19 -9.82 -9.01
C ASN A 133 14.71 -8.57 -8.22
N ALA A 134 13.96 -8.77 -7.14
CA ALA A 134 13.54 -7.67 -6.28
C ALA A 134 14.74 -7.10 -5.52
N THR A 135 14.92 -5.78 -5.57
CA THR A 135 16.03 -5.08 -4.91
C THR A 135 15.65 -4.52 -3.54
N ASP A 136 14.37 -4.26 -3.33
CA ASP A 136 13.78 -3.81 -2.08
C ASP A 136 12.34 -4.32 -2.03
N ILE A 137 11.89 -4.87 -0.91
CA ILE A 137 10.56 -5.47 -0.79
C ILE A 137 9.81 -4.79 0.35
N VAL A 138 8.59 -4.34 0.05
CA VAL A 138 7.66 -3.79 1.04
C VAL A 138 6.31 -4.48 0.92
N THR A 139 5.53 -4.48 1.99
CA THR A 139 4.16 -5.00 1.96
C THR A 139 3.17 -3.86 1.72
N GLY A 140 2.10 -4.18 0.98
CA GLY A 140 1.09 -3.21 0.56
C GLY A 140 -0.33 -3.71 0.83
N SER A 141 -1.19 -2.77 1.20
CA SER A 141 -2.63 -2.91 1.26
C SER A 141 -3.27 -1.55 0.97
N LEU A 142 -4.60 -1.46 0.92
CA LEU A 142 -5.31 -0.18 0.86
C LEU A 142 -4.98 0.71 2.07
N VAL A 143 -4.78 0.11 3.24
CA VAL A 143 -4.59 0.85 4.50
C VAL A 143 -3.28 1.62 4.59
N ASN A 144 -2.28 1.30 3.77
CA ASN A 144 -0.98 1.98 3.76
C ASN A 144 -0.52 2.40 2.35
N ALA A 145 -1.44 2.41 1.37
CA ALA A 145 -1.13 2.60 -0.04
C ALA A 145 -0.34 3.89 -0.31
N ARG A 146 -0.80 5.02 0.24
CA ARG A 146 -0.11 6.30 0.09
C ARG A 146 1.25 6.35 0.77
N ALA A 147 1.41 5.69 1.93
CA ALA A 147 2.71 5.58 2.58
C ALA A 147 3.71 4.79 1.72
N VAL A 148 3.24 3.70 1.10
CA VAL A 148 4.03 2.92 0.14
C VAL A 148 4.40 3.78 -1.08
N CYS A 149 3.48 4.55 -1.66
CA CYS A 149 3.78 5.45 -2.77
C CYS A 149 4.80 6.53 -2.41
N ARG A 150 4.70 7.16 -1.23
CA ARG A 150 5.72 8.11 -0.75
C ARG A 150 7.09 7.45 -0.63
N TYR A 151 7.15 6.24 -0.07
CA TYR A 151 8.39 5.48 0.05
C TYR A 151 9.01 5.21 -1.33
N ILE A 152 8.20 4.79 -2.31
CA ILE A 152 8.64 4.56 -3.69
C ILE A 152 9.19 5.85 -4.32
N LEU A 153 8.45 6.96 -4.23
CA LEU A 153 8.87 8.25 -4.79
C LEU A 153 10.17 8.76 -4.14
N ALA A 154 10.34 8.57 -2.83
CA ALA A 154 11.57 8.92 -2.13
C ALA A 154 12.77 8.08 -2.57
N LYS A 155 12.56 6.79 -2.87
CA LYS A 155 13.61 5.89 -3.36
C LYS A 155 13.99 6.11 -4.82
N LYS A 156 13.10 6.69 -5.64
CA LYS A 156 13.30 6.94 -7.09
C LYS A 156 13.83 5.70 -7.84
N PRO A 157 13.21 4.51 -7.69
CA PRO A 157 13.66 3.32 -8.39
C PRO A 157 13.41 3.45 -9.90
N GLU A 158 14.23 2.78 -10.71
CA GLU A 158 13.99 2.63 -12.15
C GLU A 158 12.76 1.76 -12.43
N THR A 159 12.52 0.72 -11.61
CA THR A 159 11.42 -0.23 -11.79
C THR A 159 10.70 -0.49 -10.49
N VAL A 160 9.36 -0.51 -10.57
CA VAL A 160 8.45 -0.85 -9.47
C VAL A 160 7.57 -2.02 -9.88
N SER A 161 7.57 -3.08 -9.06
CA SER A 161 6.68 -4.23 -9.21
C SER A 161 5.58 -4.19 -8.16
N LEU A 162 4.33 -3.99 -8.57
CA LEU A 162 3.15 -4.09 -7.70
C LEU A 162 2.55 -5.49 -7.88
N VAL A 163 2.69 -6.37 -6.89
CA VAL A 163 2.31 -7.78 -7.01
C VAL A 163 1.05 -8.07 -6.21
N ALA A 164 -0.08 -8.20 -6.90
CA ALA A 164 -1.37 -8.59 -6.32
C ALA A 164 -1.41 -10.10 -6.04
N MET A 165 -1.41 -10.52 -4.78
CA MET A 165 -1.18 -11.93 -4.43
C MET A 165 -2.40 -12.83 -4.65
N GLY A 166 -3.60 -12.28 -4.64
CA GLY A 166 -4.81 -13.05 -4.91
C GLY A 166 -5.13 -14.08 -3.84
N LYS A 167 -6.12 -14.91 -4.13
CA LYS A 167 -6.56 -15.97 -3.23
C LYS A 167 -5.58 -17.13 -3.28
N ALA A 168 -4.94 -17.40 -2.14
CA ALA A 168 -3.95 -18.46 -1.96
C ALA A 168 -2.78 -18.41 -2.96
N GLY A 169 -2.51 -17.27 -3.60
CA GLY A 169 -1.48 -17.18 -4.64
C GLY A 169 -1.84 -17.84 -5.97
N LEU A 170 -3.10 -18.21 -6.20
CA LEU A 170 -3.53 -19.04 -7.33
C LEU A 170 -4.58 -18.40 -8.24
N SER A 171 -5.38 -17.47 -7.73
CA SER A 171 -6.41 -16.80 -8.52
C SER A 171 -6.54 -15.34 -8.15
N SER A 172 -6.69 -14.48 -9.16
CA SER A 172 -6.86 -13.03 -9.01
C SER A 172 -8.07 -12.68 -8.16
N VAL A 173 -7.94 -11.59 -7.41
CA VAL A 173 -9.00 -11.02 -6.58
C VAL A 173 -9.08 -9.51 -6.79
N PRO A 174 -10.28 -8.91 -6.73
CA PRO A 174 -10.48 -7.51 -7.06
C PRO A 174 -9.84 -6.55 -6.06
N GLU A 175 -9.76 -6.91 -4.78
CA GLU A 175 -9.21 -6.04 -3.73
C GLU A 175 -7.71 -5.77 -3.89
N ASP A 176 -6.91 -6.79 -4.24
CA ASP A 176 -5.46 -6.63 -4.42
C ASP A 176 -5.16 -5.85 -5.70
N LEU A 177 -5.92 -6.13 -6.77
CA LEU A 177 -5.82 -5.39 -8.03
C LEU A 177 -6.27 -3.93 -7.86
N LEU A 178 -7.28 -3.67 -7.04
CA LEU A 178 -7.68 -2.31 -6.69
C LEU A 178 -6.54 -1.57 -6.00
N ALA A 179 -5.92 -2.16 -4.98
CA ALA A 179 -4.78 -1.55 -4.29
C ALA A 179 -3.60 -1.30 -5.25
N ALA A 180 -3.26 -2.26 -6.12
CA ALA A 180 -2.20 -2.10 -7.11
C ALA A 180 -2.50 -0.97 -8.11
N ARG A 181 -3.72 -0.91 -8.64
CA ARG A 181 -4.17 0.16 -9.55
C ARG A 181 -4.17 1.53 -8.86
N TYR A 182 -4.61 1.59 -7.61
CA TYR A 182 -4.63 2.82 -6.84
C TYR A 182 -3.22 3.35 -6.59
N MET A 183 -2.29 2.47 -6.18
CA MET A 183 -0.87 2.84 -6.03
C MET A 183 -0.24 3.27 -7.35
N ARG A 184 -0.51 2.55 -8.44
CA ARG A 184 -0.04 2.93 -9.78
C ARG A 184 -0.54 4.32 -10.18
N TRP A 185 -1.85 4.57 -10.03
CA TRP A 185 -2.44 5.86 -10.34
C TRP A 185 -1.78 6.98 -9.55
N MET A 186 -1.53 6.80 -8.24
CA MET A 186 -0.82 7.78 -7.40
C MET A 186 0.63 8.04 -7.86
N LEU A 187 1.34 7.00 -8.30
CA LEU A 187 2.73 7.10 -8.76
C LEU A 187 2.85 7.75 -10.14
N GLU A 188 1.83 7.62 -10.99
CA GLU A 188 1.76 8.22 -12.33
C GLU A 188 1.31 9.69 -12.30
N GLN A 189 0.83 10.21 -11.16
CA GLN A 189 0.55 11.65 -11.06
C GLN A 189 1.88 12.42 -10.99
N GLU A 190 2.12 13.32 -11.94
CA GLU A 190 3.37 14.10 -12.08
C GLU A 190 3.58 15.14 -10.95
N GLU A 191 2.56 15.42 -10.15
CA GLU A 191 2.63 16.32 -8.99
C GLU A 191 2.92 15.51 -7.72
N PRO A 192 4.03 15.79 -7.01
CA PRO A 192 4.32 15.10 -5.75
C PRO A 192 3.16 15.32 -4.78
N LEU A 193 2.73 14.24 -4.12
CA LEU A 193 1.70 14.16 -3.06
C LEU A 193 2.02 15.10 -1.88
N THR A 194 1.98 16.41 -2.11
CA THR A 194 2.30 17.50 -1.18
C THR A 194 1.05 17.99 -0.44
N GLU A 195 0.01 17.16 -0.37
CA GLU A 195 -1.20 17.43 0.41
C GLU A 195 -0.88 17.71 1.89
N LEU A 196 0.21 17.18 2.44
CA LEU A 196 0.59 17.45 3.83
C LEU A 196 1.05 18.91 4.04
N GLU A 197 1.62 19.55 3.03
CA GLU A 197 2.00 20.97 3.09
C GLU A 197 0.80 21.88 2.83
N GLN A 198 -0.09 21.51 1.91
CA GLN A 198 -1.34 22.22 1.65
C GLN A 198 -2.32 22.16 2.84
N TRP A 199 -2.46 21.00 3.49
CA TRP A 199 -3.30 20.83 4.69
C TRP A 199 -2.80 21.65 5.89
N LYS A 200 -1.47 21.76 6.07
CA LYS A 200 -0.85 22.60 7.11
C LYS A 200 -1.02 24.10 6.83
N GLN A 201 -1.25 24.51 5.59
CA GLN A 201 -1.57 25.90 5.23
C GLN A 201 -3.06 26.22 5.42
N LEU A 202 -3.96 25.30 5.05
CA LEU A 202 -5.42 25.47 5.20
C LEU A 202 -5.87 25.53 6.66
N THR A 203 -5.24 24.77 7.55
CA THR A 203 -5.55 24.76 8.99
C THR A 203 -5.04 25.97 9.76
N LYS A 204 -4.25 26.86 9.13
CA LYS A 204 -3.81 28.14 9.71
C LYS A 204 -4.79 29.30 9.48
N LEU A 205 -5.84 29.11 8.67
CA LEU A 205 -6.89 30.11 8.52
C LEU A 205 -7.95 29.91 9.61
N LYS A 206 -7.95 30.81 10.60
CA LYS A 206 -9.07 30.95 11.54
C LYS A 206 -10.37 31.16 10.76
N PRO A 207 -11.53 30.70 11.27
CA PRO A 207 -12.80 30.99 10.61
C PRO A 207 -13.05 32.50 10.67
N ALA A 208 -13.13 33.13 9.51
CA ALA A 208 -13.58 34.51 9.41
C ALA A 208 -15.09 34.54 9.64
N GLU A 209 -15.48 35.41 10.57
CA GLU A 209 -16.84 35.75 10.93
C GLU A 209 -17.67 36.22 9.72
N SER A 210 -18.99 36.05 9.84
CA SER A 210 -20.05 36.50 8.94
C SER A 210 -19.91 37.92 8.41
N ILE A 211 -20.26 38.15 7.13
CA ILE A 211 -20.85 39.37 6.50
C ILE A 211 -21.24 38.96 5.06
N SER A 212 -22.51 38.66 4.80
CA SER A 212 -23.59 39.50 4.23
C SER A 212 -23.44 39.90 2.75
N THR A 213 -24.57 39.69 2.06
CA THR A 213 -24.96 39.99 0.68
C THR A 213 -24.41 41.28 0.06
N GLU A 214 -23.96 41.20 -1.20
CA GLU A 214 -24.42 42.08 -2.31
C GLU A 214 -23.89 41.57 -3.66
N ARG A 215 -24.71 41.76 -4.71
CA ARG A 215 -24.44 41.38 -6.11
C ARG A 215 -23.45 42.37 -6.70
N ASP A 216 -22.60 41.89 -7.61
CA ASP A 216 -22.20 42.71 -8.75
C ASP A 216 -21.97 41.85 -10.01
N GLU A 217 -22.80 42.13 -11.01
CA GLU A 217 -22.70 41.66 -12.38
C GLU A 217 -21.68 42.49 -13.14
N LYS A 218 -20.50 41.93 -13.48
CA LYS A 218 -19.82 42.27 -14.73
C LYS A 218 -18.65 41.31 -15.00
N TYR A 219 -18.34 41.16 -16.29
CA TYR A 219 -17.27 40.37 -16.91
C TYR A 219 -17.70 39.02 -17.47
N ASN A 220 -18.40 39.11 -18.61
CA ASN A 220 -18.39 38.07 -19.63
C ASN A 220 -17.26 38.41 -20.63
N LEU A 221 -16.15 37.68 -20.58
CA LEU A 221 -15.05 37.75 -21.55
C LEU A 221 -14.66 36.36 -22.00
N ARG A 222 -14.96 36.10 -23.28
CA ARG A 222 -14.35 35.15 -24.22
C ARG A 222 -14.34 33.66 -23.81
N THR A 223 -15.29 32.97 -24.42
CA THR A 223 -15.30 31.54 -24.70
C THR A 223 -14.11 31.16 -25.57
N ASP A 224 -13.05 30.64 -24.96
CA ASP A 224 -12.13 29.68 -25.53
C ASP A 224 -11.50 28.95 -24.33
N LYS A 225 -12.24 28.01 -23.73
CA LYS A 225 -11.66 27.10 -22.76
C LYS A 225 -10.72 26.18 -23.57
N PRO A 226 -9.41 26.11 -23.25
CA PRO A 226 -8.66 24.93 -23.61
C PRO A 226 -9.44 23.75 -23.04
N GLU A 227 -9.68 22.72 -23.85
CA GLU A 227 -10.25 21.48 -23.34
C GLU A 227 -9.36 21.05 -22.16
N LEU A 228 -9.86 21.19 -20.93
CA LEU A 228 -9.25 20.54 -19.79
C LEU A 228 -9.24 19.07 -20.16
N HIS A 229 -8.05 18.52 -20.36
CA HIS A 229 -7.83 17.08 -20.28
C HIS A 229 -8.65 16.62 -19.08
N LYS A 230 -9.64 15.75 -19.31
CA LYS A 230 -10.46 15.20 -18.21
C LYS A 230 -9.47 14.57 -17.24
N GLU A 231 -9.18 15.24 -16.14
CA GLU A 231 -8.46 14.69 -15.01
C GLU A 231 -9.19 13.39 -14.66
N GLN A 232 -8.55 12.27 -14.98
CA GLN A 232 -9.12 10.96 -14.73
C GLN A 232 -8.97 10.73 -13.22
N THR A 233 -9.95 11.22 -12.47
CA THR A 233 -10.01 11.07 -11.02
C THR A 233 -10.23 9.59 -10.69
N PHE A 234 -9.40 9.04 -9.79
CA PHE A 234 -9.58 7.69 -9.28
C PHE A 234 -10.51 7.74 -8.07
N ASP A 235 -11.79 7.43 -8.25
CA ASP A 235 -12.75 7.38 -7.15
C ASP A 235 -12.56 6.11 -6.32
N ILE A 236 -11.58 6.15 -5.42
CA ILE A 236 -11.27 5.02 -4.55
C ILE A 236 -12.43 4.64 -3.63
N ASN A 237 -13.29 5.60 -3.26
CA ASN A 237 -14.44 5.33 -2.39
C ASN A 237 -15.51 4.52 -3.13
N ALA A 238 -15.78 4.84 -4.40
CA ALA A 238 -16.69 4.06 -5.24
C ALA A 238 -16.14 2.64 -5.48
N GLU A 239 -14.85 2.50 -5.75
CA GLU A 239 -14.21 1.19 -5.94
C GLU A 239 -14.22 0.34 -4.66
N VAL A 240 -13.96 0.95 -3.49
CA VAL A 240 -14.09 0.28 -2.18
C VAL A 240 -15.54 -0.13 -1.92
N ALA A 241 -16.52 0.69 -2.28
CA ALA A 241 -17.93 0.32 -2.13
C ALA A 241 -18.28 -0.90 -3.01
N TYR A 242 -17.70 -0.98 -4.21
CA TYR A 242 -17.89 -2.10 -5.14
C TYR A 242 -17.35 -3.42 -4.60
N LEU A 243 -16.24 -3.41 -3.85
CA LEU A 243 -15.63 -4.62 -3.27
C LEU A 243 -16.60 -5.40 -2.35
N LYS A 244 -17.55 -4.72 -1.72
CA LYS A 244 -18.50 -5.35 -0.79
C LYS A 244 -19.25 -6.51 -1.46
N ASP A 245 -19.65 -6.29 -2.69
CA ASP A 245 -20.40 -7.24 -3.50
C ASP A 245 -19.50 -8.01 -4.49
N HIS A 246 -18.19 -7.73 -4.50
CA HIS A 246 -17.20 -8.28 -5.43
C HIS A 246 -15.86 -8.50 -4.71
N GLY A 247 -15.71 -9.64 -4.03
CA GLY A 247 -14.52 -10.04 -3.27
C GLY A 247 -14.73 -10.02 -1.75
N GLY A 248 -15.50 -9.06 -1.25
CA GLY A 248 -15.79 -8.87 0.17
C GLY A 248 -16.99 -9.63 0.72
N GLN A 249 -17.69 -10.43 -0.08
CA GLN A 249 -18.98 -11.02 0.33
C GLN A 249 -18.85 -11.93 1.57
N GLN A 250 -17.71 -12.61 1.71
CA GLN A 250 -17.43 -13.51 2.84
C GLN A 250 -17.51 -12.83 4.22
N PHE A 251 -17.25 -11.52 4.30
CA PHE A 251 -17.36 -10.74 5.54
C PHE A 251 -18.81 -10.45 5.96
N PHE A 252 -19.77 -10.67 5.05
CA PHE A 252 -21.19 -10.43 5.26
C PHE A 252 -22.02 -11.72 5.26
N ASP A 253 -21.37 -12.88 5.11
CA ASP A 253 -22.01 -14.19 5.21
C ASP A 253 -22.06 -14.64 6.70
N PRO A 254 -23.26 -14.77 7.30
CA PRO A 254 -23.40 -15.22 8.68
C PRO A 254 -22.79 -16.61 8.94
N ALA A 255 -22.74 -17.50 7.93
CA ALA A 255 -22.14 -18.82 8.06
C ALA A 255 -20.61 -18.75 8.22
N LEU A 256 -19.99 -17.67 7.73
CA LEU A 256 -18.55 -17.48 7.73
C LEU A 256 -18.07 -16.43 8.75
N ALA A 257 -18.96 -15.81 9.51
CA ALA A 257 -18.64 -14.74 10.46
C ALA A 257 -17.59 -15.11 11.52
N HIS A 258 -17.46 -16.40 11.85
CA HIS A 258 -16.43 -16.93 12.76
C HIS A 258 -15.02 -16.99 12.14
N ILE A 259 -14.91 -16.88 10.82
CA ILE A 259 -13.66 -16.86 10.04
C ILE A 259 -13.37 -15.45 9.53
N PHE A 260 -14.41 -14.75 9.08
CA PHE A 260 -14.37 -13.41 8.50
C PHE A 260 -15.32 -12.48 9.28
N PRO A 261 -14.89 -11.95 10.44
CA PRO A 261 -15.64 -10.94 11.17
C PRO A 261 -16.01 -9.77 10.25
N ARG A 262 -17.23 -9.24 10.39
CA ARG A 262 -17.72 -8.16 9.54
C ARG A 262 -16.86 -6.89 9.66
N GLU A 263 -16.33 -6.66 10.85
CA GLU A 263 -15.44 -5.55 11.20
C GLU A 263 -14.17 -5.55 10.35
N ASP A 264 -13.67 -6.72 9.95
CA ASP A 264 -12.47 -6.84 9.12
C ASP A 264 -12.64 -6.12 7.78
N TYR A 265 -13.84 -6.14 7.19
CA TYR A 265 -14.09 -5.44 5.92
C TYR A 265 -13.80 -3.94 6.05
N ALA A 266 -14.36 -3.30 7.08
CA ALA A 266 -14.16 -1.87 7.35
C ALA A 266 -12.69 -1.57 7.65
N LEU A 267 -12.00 -2.44 8.39
CA LEU A 267 -10.59 -2.25 8.72
C LEU A 267 -9.67 -2.43 7.51
N CYS A 268 -9.94 -3.40 6.63
CA CYS A 268 -9.18 -3.62 5.40
C CYS A 268 -9.40 -2.55 4.33
N THR A 269 -10.56 -1.90 4.36
CA THR A 269 -10.93 -0.87 3.39
C THR A 269 -10.75 0.56 3.93
N ALA A 270 -10.12 0.71 5.10
CA ALA A 270 -9.75 2.01 5.66
C ALA A 270 -8.53 2.59 4.90
N VAL A 271 -8.77 3.05 3.67
CA VAL A 271 -7.76 3.55 2.74
C VAL A 271 -6.84 4.58 3.41
N ASP A 272 -5.53 4.42 3.22
CA ASP A 272 -4.49 5.34 3.71
C ASP A 272 -4.51 5.60 5.23
N ARG A 273 -5.08 4.69 6.02
CA ARG A 273 -5.11 4.78 7.49
C ARG A 273 -3.72 4.92 8.11
N PHE A 274 -2.73 4.22 7.59
CA PHE A 274 -1.39 4.13 8.16
C PHE A 274 -0.37 4.91 7.32
N ASP A 275 0.48 5.66 8.01
CA ASP A 275 1.48 6.55 7.41
C ASP A 275 2.89 5.94 7.31
N PHE A 276 3.01 4.65 7.60
CA PHE A 276 4.25 3.88 7.61
C PHE A 276 4.25 2.75 6.57
N VAL A 277 5.45 2.24 6.31
CA VAL A 277 5.66 1.10 5.42
C VAL A 277 6.21 -0.07 6.19
N LEU A 278 5.80 -1.28 5.82
CA LEU A 278 6.37 -2.52 6.33
C LEU A 278 7.38 -3.04 5.31
N ARG A 279 8.66 -2.95 5.65
CA ARG A 279 9.78 -3.33 4.78
C ARG A 279 10.28 -4.70 5.16
N VAL A 280 10.57 -5.52 4.16
CA VAL A 280 11.22 -6.82 4.32
C VAL A 280 12.73 -6.63 4.26
N GLU A 281 13.42 -7.17 5.25
CA GLU A 281 14.88 -7.22 5.34
C GLU A 281 15.33 -8.66 5.58
N LYS A 282 16.62 -8.92 5.35
CA LYS A 282 17.22 -10.22 5.63
C LYS A 282 18.00 -10.15 6.94
N GLU A 283 17.68 -11.02 7.89
CA GLU A 283 18.39 -11.19 9.15
C GLU A 283 18.95 -12.62 9.21
N GLY A 284 20.25 -12.77 8.99
CA GLY A 284 20.85 -14.10 8.79
C GLY A 284 20.26 -14.77 7.55
N ASP A 285 19.66 -15.95 7.73
CA ASP A 285 18.97 -16.69 6.65
C ASP A 285 17.45 -16.46 6.61
N GLN A 286 16.91 -15.65 7.53
CA GLN A 286 15.49 -15.39 7.62
C GLN A 286 15.12 -14.04 6.99
N LEU A 287 13.89 -13.98 6.48
CA LEU A 287 13.25 -12.72 6.11
C LEU A 287 12.51 -12.17 7.32
N VAL A 288 12.53 -10.85 7.46
CA VAL A 288 11.98 -10.15 8.60
C VAL A 288 11.28 -8.89 8.11
N ILE A 289 10.08 -8.64 8.60
CA ILE A 289 9.32 -7.43 8.33
C ILE A 289 9.47 -6.47 9.51
N GLN A 290 9.75 -5.21 9.20
CA GLN A 290 9.83 -4.13 10.18
C GLN A 290 9.14 -2.87 9.67
N ARG A 291 8.59 -2.09 10.60
CA ARG A 291 8.04 -0.77 10.31
C ARG A 291 9.17 0.22 10.01
N VAL A 292 9.06 0.92 8.88
CA VAL A 292 9.91 2.04 8.49
C VAL A 292 9.06 3.27 8.20
N GLY A 293 9.65 4.47 8.34
CA GLY A 293 9.00 5.72 7.93
C GLY A 293 8.81 5.77 6.41
N ALA A 294 7.77 6.47 5.95
CA ALA A 294 7.44 6.58 4.53
C ALA A 294 8.38 7.47 3.70
N GLY A 295 9.44 8.02 4.31
CA GLY A 295 10.32 9.03 3.70
C GLY A 295 9.89 10.45 4.04
#